data_AF-Q327D9-F1
#
_entry.id   AF-Q327D9-F1
#
_cell.length_a   1.000
_cell.length_b   1.000
_cell.length_c   1.000
_cell.angle_alpha   90.00
_cell.angle_beta   90.00
_cell.angle_gamma   90.00
#
_symmetry.space_group_name_H-M   'P 1'
#
loop_
_entity.id
_entity.type
_entity.pdbx_description
1 polymer ?
#
loop_
_entity_poly.entity_id
_entity_poly.type
_entity_poly.pdbx_seq_one_letter_code
_entity_poly.pdbx_strand_id
1 'polypeptide(L)'
;MINKDNVSVETIQSLLHSKQLPYFSDKRSFLLNLNCQVTDLSGRLIVCRHLASYWIAQFNKSSGHVDYHHFAFPDEIKNYVSVSEEEKAINVPGIIYFVENGSWGDIIYHIFNEMIFHAEKNRALEISTSNHNMALGLKIKETKNGGRFVIQLYDPNHTATHLRAEFNNFNLDKIKKLTVDNFLDEKHQECYGLISDGMSIFVDRHTPTSMSSIIRWPNNLLHPKVIYHAMRMGLTELIQKVTRVVQLSDLSDNTLELLLAAKNDDGLSGLLLALQNGHSDTILAYGELLETSGLNLDKTVELLTAEGMGGRISGLSQALQNGHAETIKTYGGLLKKRAINIEYNKLKNLLTAYYYDEVHRQTPGLMFALQNGHADAIRAYGELILSLPFLNSEDIVNLLASRRYDNVPGLLLALNNGQADAILAYGDILNEAKLNLDKKAELLAAKDSNGLSGLFVALHNGRVETIIAYGKILHTADLTPHQASKLLAAEGPNGVSGLIIAFQNRNFEAIKTYMEIIKDENITPEEIAEHLDKKNGSDFLEIMSNIKS
;
A
#
# COMPACT_ATOMS: atom_id res chain seq x y z
N MET A 1 -23.27 12.01 60.13
CA MET A 1 -22.68 10.73 60.59
C MET A 1 -22.46 9.84 59.38
N ILE A 2 -21.25 9.87 58.82
CA ILE A 2 -20.43 8.77 58.28
C ILE A 2 -19.02 9.39 58.28
N ASN A 3 -18.11 8.73 58.99
CA ASN A 3 -16.76 9.20 59.25
C ASN A 3 -15.93 9.13 57.95
N LYS A 4 -15.22 10.22 57.61
CA LYS A 4 -14.17 10.17 56.58
C LYS A 4 -12.94 9.53 57.22
N ASP A 5 -12.81 8.22 57.06
CA ASP A 5 -11.65 7.49 57.56
C ASP A 5 -10.39 7.82 56.75
N ASN A 6 -9.36 8.20 57.49
CA ASN A 6 -7.99 8.43 57.05
C ASN A 6 -7.43 7.19 56.34
N VAL A 7 -7.24 7.27 55.03
CA VAL A 7 -6.34 6.34 54.31
C VAL A 7 -4.91 6.67 54.74
N SER A 8 -4.21 5.71 55.36
CA SER A 8 -2.83 5.92 55.82
C SER A 8 -1.88 6.22 54.66
N VAL A 9 -0.84 7.02 54.91
CA VAL A 9 0.23 7.32 53.93
C VAL A 9 0.88 6.04 53.41
N GLU A 10 0.99 5.00 54.25
CA GLU A 10 1.46 3.66 53.86
C GLU A 10 0.52 2.97 52.87
N THR A 11 -0.80 3.15 53.01
CA THR A 11 -1.78 2.61 52.05
C THR A 11 -1.65 3.33 50.72
N ILE A 12 -1.49 4.66 50.73
CA ILE A 12 -1.24 5.47 49.52
C ILE A 12 0.09 5.07 48.86
N GLN A 13 1.17 4.86 49.63
CA GLN A 13 2.46 4.39 49.12
C GLN A 13 2.39 2.96 48.56
N SER A 14 1.63 2.05 49.20
CA SER A 14 1.43 0.69 48.69
C SER A 14 0.63 0.65 47.38
N LEU A 15 -0.32 1.57 47.22
CA LEU A 15 -1.08 1.77 45.99
C LEU A 15 -0.20 2.37 44.89
N LEU A 16 0.66 3.33 45.22
CA LEU A 16 1.65 3.93 44.32
C LEU A 16 2.72 2.93 43.84
N HIS A 17 3.00 1.87 44.61
CA HIS A 17 3.96 0.82 44.24
C HIS A 17 3.32 -0.47 43.72
N SER A 18 2.01 -0.47 43.46
CA SER A 18 1.35 -1.65 42.93
C SER A 18 1.77 -1.90 41.48
N LYS A 19 2.65 -2.89 41.28
CA LYS A 19 3.04 -3.38 39.94
C LYS A 19 1.89 -4.00 39.14
N GLN A 20 0.66 -4.00 39.66
CA GLN A 20 -0.54 -4.51 38.96
C GLN A 20 -1.08 -3.49 37.94
N LEU A 21 -0.81 -2.20 38.12
CA LEU A 21 -1.09 -1.18 37.10
C LEU A 21 0.13 -1.07 36.15
N PRO A 22 -0.09 -0.89 34.83
CA PRO A 22 1.01 -0.68 33.89
C PRO A 22 1.91 0.50 34.28
N TYR A 23 3.22 0.29 34.27
CA TYR A 23 4.23 1.32 34.58
C TYR A 23 5.46 1.20 33.67
N PHE A 24 6.12 2.32 33.37
CA PHE A 24 7.45 2.30 32.74
C PHE A 24 8.52 2.00 33.79
N SER A 25 9.54 1.23 33.42
CA SER A 25 10.69 1.03 34.31
C SER A 25 11.57 2.28 34.37
N ASP A 26 12.00 2.67 35.57
CA ASP A 26 12.97 3.77 35.80
C ASP A 26 14.33 3.58 35.11
N LYS A 27 14.60 2.41 34.53
CA LYS A 27 15.86 2.07 33.86
C LYS A 27 16.01 2.67 32.47
N ARG A 28 14.92 3.14 31.86
CA ARG A 28 14.88 3.57 30.45
C ARG A 28 13.98 4.80 30.31
N SER A 29 14.37 5.70 29.41
CA SER A 29 13.55 6.88 29.11
C SER A 29 12.31 6.47 28.31
N PHE A 30 11.13 6.89 28.78
CA PHE A 30 9.89 6.81 28.01
C PHE A 30 9.71 8.00 27.06
N LEU A 31 10.60 9.00 27.09
CA LEU A 31 10.50 10.18 26.24
C LEU A 31 11.14 10.00 24.85
N LEU A 32 11.89 8.92 24.63
CA LEU A 32 12.53 8.66 23.34
C LEU A 32 11.50 8.19 22.33
N ASN A 33 11.36 8.93 21.23
CA ASN A 33 10.56 8.56 20.08
C ASN A 33 11.42 8.67 18.81
N LEU A 34 11.71 7.55 18.16
CA LEU A 34 12.39 7.44 16.87
C LEU A 34 11.47 6.84 15.79
N ASN A 35 10.20 6.62 16.10
CA ASN A 35 9.19 6.19 15.14
C ASN A 35 9.05 7.23 14.02
N CYS A 36 9.02 6.77 12.76
CA CYS A 36 8.96 7.62 11.56
C CYS A 36 10.14 8.61 11.40
N GLN A 37 11.28 8.38 12.07
CA GLN A 37 12.46 9.27 12.00
C GLN A 37 13.72 8.61 11.43
N VAL A 38 13.68 7.30 11.20
CA VAL A 38 14.83 6.49 10.76
C VAL A 38 14.46 5.72 9.50
N THR A 39 15.41 5.53 8.59
CA THR A 39 15.25 4.65 7.43
C THR A 39 16.04 3.35 7.60
N ASP A 40 15.60 2.27 6.96
CA ASP A 40 16.39 1.04 6.86
C ASP A 40 17.63 1.22 5.95
N LEU A 41 18.42 0.16 5.79
CA LEU A 41 19.61 0.16 4.91
C LEU A 41 19.29 0.42 3.42
N SER A 42 18.04 0.22 3.00
CA SER A 42 17.57 0.50 1.63
C SER A 42 16.97 1.91 1.48
N GLY A 43 16.98 2.72 2.54
CA GLY A 43 16.46 4.09 2.52
C GLY A 43 14.94 4.19 2.71
N ARG A 44 14.25 3.11 3.08
CA ARG A 44 12.81 3.12 3.34
C ARG A 44 12.51 3.53 4.78
N LEU A 45 11.51 4.38 4.98
CA LEU A 45 11.12 4.88 6.29
C LEU A 45 10.64 3.74 7.21
N ILE A 46 11.20 3.68 8.42
CA ILE A 46 10.79 2.76 9.48
C ILE A 46 9.68 3.43 10.28
N VAL A 47 8.54 2.74 10.42
CA VAL A 47 7.34 3.24 11.11
C VAL A 47 6.88 2.22 12.15
N CYS A 48 5.82 2.55 12.90
CA CYS A 48 5.39 1.82 14.09
C CYS A 48 5.24 0.32 13.88
N ARG A 49 4.61 -0.11 12.78
CA ARG A 49 4.42 -1.53 12.46
C ARG A 49 5.73 -2.29 12.30
N HIS A 50 6.76 -1.67 11.70
CA HIS A 50 8.08 -2.30 11.54
C HIS A 50 8.77 -2.46 12.90
N LEU A 51 8.73 -1.42 13.75
CA LEU A 51 9.30 -1.47 15.09
C LEU A 51 8.58 -2.48 15.98
N ALA A 52 7.25 -2.55 15.91
CA ALA A 52 6.45 -3.52 16.66
C ALA A 52 6.72 -4.96 16.20
N SER A 53 6.78 -5.20 14.88
CA SER A 53 7.11 -6.51 14.31
C SER A 53 8.49 -7.00 14.75
N TYR A 54 9.50 -6.13 14.62
CA TYR A 54 10.86 -6.46 15.07
C TYR A 54 10.93 -6.74 16.58
N TRP A 55 10.19 -5.96 17.38
CA TRP A 55 10.07 -6.19 18.82
C TRP A 55 9.45 -7.55 19.15
N ILE A 56 8.39 -7.95 18.46
CA ILE A 56 7.74 -9.27 18.60
C ILE A 56 8.75 -10.38 18.28
N ALA A 57 9.49 -10.25 17.19
CA ALA A 57 10.51 -11.21 16.80
C ALA A 57 11.60 -11.35 17.88
N GLN A 58 12.10 -10.23 18.42
CA GLN A 58 13.06 -10.24 19.52
C GLN A 58 12.48 -10.87 20.78
N PHE A 59 11.25 -10.52 21.15
CA PHE A 59 10.59 -11.05 22.34
C PHE A 59 10.48 -12.58 22.28
N ASN A 60 9.99 -13.11 21.16
CA ASN A 60 9.83 -14.56 20.98
C ASN A 60 11.19 -15.29 20.94
N LYS A 61 12.19 -14.73 20.25
CA LYS A 61 13.54 -15.34 20.14
C LYS A 61 14.30 -15.38 21.48
N SER A 62 14.02 -14.43 22.37
CA SER A 62 14.76 -14.22 23.62
C SER A 62 14.02 -14.71 24.87
N SER A 63 12.99 -15.54 24.72
CA SER A 63 12.14 -15.98 25.84
C SER A 63 11.55 -14.82 26.65
N GLY A 64 11.08 -13.79 25.95
CA GLY A 64 10.48 -12.58 26.50
C GLY A 64 11.47 -11.54 27.05
N HIS A 65 12.67 -11.44 26.48
CA HIS A 65 13.73 -10.49 26.87
C HIS A 65 14.23 -9.66 25.68
N VAL A 66 13.58 -8.53 25.40
CA VAL A 66 14.03 -7.64 24.32
C VAL A 66 15.28 -6.85 24.72
N ASP A 67 16.28 -6.85 23.84
CA ASP A 67 17.44 -5.97 23.92
C ASP A 67 17.09 -4.59 23.38
N TYR A 68 17.04 -3.60 24.27
CA TYR A 68 16.67 -2.23 23.92
C TYR A 68 17.83 -1.42 23.35
N HIS A 69 19.06 -1.96 23.30
CA HIS A 69 20.16 -1.32 22.56
C HIS A 69 19.80 -1.13 21.09
N HIS A 70 19.16 -2.15 20.48
CA HIS A 70 18.75 -2.12 19.06
C HIS A 70 17.73 -1.01 18.73
N PHE A 71 17.09 -0.42 19.75
CA PHE A 71 16.06 0.60 19.62
C PHE A 71 16.49 1.98 20.16
N ALA A 72 17.68 2.05 20.78
CA ALA A 72 18.10 3.24 21.53
C ALA A 72 18.63 4.37 20.65
N PHE A 73 19.12 4.06 19.45
CA PHE A 73 19.75 5.03 18.56
C PHE A 73 19.30 4.84 17.10
N PRO A 74 19.30 5.91 16.28
CA PRO A 74 18.98 5.81 14.85
C PRO A 74 19.81 4.78 14.09
N ASP A 75 21.12 4.73 14.32
CA ASP A 75 22.02 3.80 13.63
C ASP A 75 21.73 2.34 13.99
N GLU A 76 21.36 2.06 15.24
CA GLU A 76 20.97 0.73 15.70
C GLU A 76 19.68 0.29 15.00
N ILE A 77 18.64 1.14 15.00
CA ILE A 77 17.37 0.84 14.33
C ILE A 77 17.61 0.59 12.83
N LYS A 78 18.40 1.43 12.17
CA LYS A 78 18.74 1.29 10.76
C LYS A 78 19.43 -0.04 10.44
N ASN A 79 20.32 -0.51 11.32
CA ASN A 79 21.08 -1.74 11.14
C ASN A 79 20.26 -3.00 11.45
N TYR A 80 19.26 -2.91 12.33
CA TYR A 80 18.55 -4.07 12.84
C TYR A 80 17.14 -4.26 12.29
N VAL A 81 16.46 -3.19 11.86
CA VAL A 81 15.06 -3.24 11.42
C VAL A 81 15.01 -3.12 9.89
N SER A 82 14.55 -4.19 9.23
CA SER A 82 14.40 -4.25 7.77
C SER A 82 12.94 -4.12 7.37
N VAL A 83 12.57 -3.03 6.70
CA VAL A 83 11.18 -2.81 6.25
C VAL A 83 10.67 -3.99 5.42
N SER A 84 11.52 -4.65 4.63
CA SER A 84 11.07 -5.75 3.77
C SER A 84 10.80 -7.03 4.55
N GLU A 85 11.57 -7.28 5.60
CA GLU A 85 11.40 -8.47 6.43
C GLU A 85 10.19 -8.29 7.35
N GLU A 86 10.04 -7.10 7.92
CA GLU A 86 8.90 -6.81 8.79
C GLU A 86 7.57 -6.80 8.03
N GLU A 87 7.50 -6.21 6.84
CA GLU A 87 6.27 -6.26 6.03
C GLU A 87 5.90 -7.71 5.65
N LYS A 88 6.88 -8.59 5.42
CA LYS A 88 6.60 -10.03 5.21
C LYS A 88 6.05 -10.67 6.47
N ALA A 89 6.61 -10.37 7.63
CA ALA A 89 6.18 -10.94 8.91
C ALA A 89 4.77 -10.47 9.32
N ILE A 90 4.45 -9.19 9.10
CA ILE A 90 3.14 -8.61 9.40
C ILE A 90 2.04 -9.22 8.52
N ASN A 91 2.35 -9.53 7.26
CA ASN A 91 1.38 -10.10 6.32
C ASN A 91 1.18 -11.62 6.47
N VAL A 92 1.91 -12.29 7.38
CA VAL A 92 1.64 -13.70 7.70
C VAL A 92 0.26 -13.83 8.35
N PRO A 93 -0.56 -14.82 7.95
CA PRO A 93 -1.83 -15.10 8.59
C PRO A 93 -1.72 -15.34 10.09
N GLY A 94 -2.76 -14.98 10.84
CA GLY A 94 -2.77 -15.14 12.29
C GLY A 94 -4.16 -15.31 12.89
N ILE A 95 -4.18 -15.62 14.18
CA ILE A 95 -5.40 -15.64 14.99
C ILE A 95 -5.75 -14.21 15.36
N ILE A 96 -7.00 -13.81 15.10
CA ILE A 96 -7.48 -12.44 15.21
C ILE A 96 -8.49 -12.32 16.34
N TYR A 97 -8.28 -11.32 17.19
CA TYR A 97 -9.23 -10.89 18.21
C TYR A 97 -9.61 -9.43 17.96
N PHE A 98 -10.90 -9.16 17.74
CA PHE A 98 -11.45 -7.81 17.82
C PHE A 98 -11.65 -7.47 19.31
N VAL A 99 -11.08 -6.36 19.75
CA VAL A 99 -10.99 -5.98 21.17
C VAL A 99 -11.47 -4.56 21.37
N GLU A 100 -12.66 -4.41 21.94
CA GLU A 100 -13.16 -3.11 22.40
C GLU A 100 -12.25 -2.54 23.49
N ASN A 101 -12.15 -1.21 23.57
CA ASN A 101 -11.33 -0.49 24.55
C ASN A 101 -11.47 -0.98 26.00
N GLY A 102 -12.69 -1.31 26.41
CA GLY A 102 -13.01 -1.82 27.75
C GLY A 102 -12.64 -3.29 28.01
N SER A 103 -12.20 -4.04 27.00
CA SER A 103 -12.00 -5.49 27.05
C SER A 103 -10.57 -5.96 26.83
N TRP A 104 -9.59 -5.06 26.87
CA TRP A 104 -8.16 -5.41 26.74
C TRP A 104 -7.75 -6.45 27.78
N GLY A 105 -8.12 -6.24 29.04
CA GLY A 105 -7.85 -7.14 30.15
C GLY A 105 -8.48 -8.52 29.98
N ASP A 106 -9.69 -8.61 29.45
CA ASP A 106 -10.37 -9.88 29.21
C ASP A 106 -9.60 -10.75 28.21
N ILE A 107 -9.09 -10.16 27.12
CA ILE A 107 -8.30 -10.88 26.12
C ILE A 107 -6.93 -11.29 26.67
N ILE A 108 -6.25 -10.39 27.39
CA ILE A 108 -4.98 -10.72 28.01
C ILE A 108 -5.14 -11.87 29.01
N TYR A 109 -6.19 -11.84 29.83
CA TYR A 109 -6.52 -12.92 30.76
C TYR A 109 -6.81 -14.24 30.02
N HIS A 110 -7.60 -14.19 28.95
CA HIS A 110 -7.89 -15.36 28.12
C HIS A 110 -6.62 -16.00 27.57
N ILE A 111 -5.74 -15.21 26.94
CA ILE A 111 -4.48 -15.69 26.36
C ILE A 111 -3.56 -16.28 27.44
N PHE A 112 -3.47 -15.66 28.62
CA PHE A 112 -2.70 -16.27 29.72
C PHE A 112 -3.23 -17.65 30.11
N ASN A 113 -4.54 -17.88 30.11
CA ASN A 113 -5.09 -19.21 30.40
C ASN A 113 -4.75 -20.22 29.30
N GLU A 114 -4.77 -19.82 28.04
CA GLU A 114 -4.30 -20.68 26.94
C GLU A 114 -2.82 -21.01 27.11
N MET A 115 -1.97 -20.03 27.43
CA MET A 115 -0.55 -20.24 27.69
C MET A 115 -0.33 -21.20 28.87
N ILE A 116 -1.10 -21.09 29.95
CA ILE A 116 -1.05 -22.04 31.09
C ILE A 116 -1.42 -23.45 30.61
N PHE A 117 -2.51 -23.57 29.85
CA PHE A 117 -3.00 -24.86 29.34
C PHE A 117 -1.96 -25.54 28.42
N HIS A 118 -1.25 -24.76 27.60
CA HIS A 118 -0.21 -25.25 26.69
C HIS A 118 1.22 -25.23 27.25
N ALA A 119 1.38 -24.93 28.55
CA ALA A 119 2.69 -24.83 29.23
C ALA A 119 3.69 -23.86 28.55
N GLU A 120 3.18 -22.76 27.98
CA GLU A 120 3.98 -21.74 27.32
C GLU A 120 4.59 -20.75 28.32
N LYS A 121 5.85 -20.37 28.09
CA LYS A 121 6.55 -19.43 28.96
C LYS A 121 6.45 -17.98 28.50
N ASN A 122 6.28 -17.75 27.20
CA ASN A 122 6.19 -16.43 26.62
C ASN A 122 5.45 -16.49 25.28
N ARG A 123 4.73 -15.41 24.97
CA ARG A 123 3.99 -15.23 23.73
C ARG A 123 3.94 -13.73 23.40
N ALA A 124 4.09 -13.35 22.14
CA ALA A 124 3.94 -11.97 21.71
C ALA A 124 2.89 -11.84 20.60
N LEU A 125 2.09 -10.78 20.68
CA LEU A 125 1.03 -10.44 19.76
C LEU A 125 1.26 -9.05 19.20
N GLU A 126 0.79 -8.82 17.98
CA GLU A 126 0.62 -7.48 17.43
C GLU A 126 -0.68 -6.87 17.96
N ILE A 127 -0.67 -5.59 18.32
CA ILE A 127 -1.88 -4.80 18.54
C ILE A 127 -1.96 -3.77 17.44
N SER A 128 -2.97 -3.87 16.58
CA SER A 128 -3.21 -2.91 15.53
C SER A 128 -4.46 -2.08 15.81
N THR A 129 -4.31 -0.77 15.67
CA THR A 129 -5.40 0.21 15.78
C THR A 129 -5.69 0.78 14.40
N SER A 130 -6.51 1.82 14.30
CA SER A 130 -6.80 2.47 13.03
C SER A 130 -5.57 3.14 12.42
N ASN A 131 -4.69 3.72 13.25
CA ASN A 131 -3.59 4.59 12.86
C ASN A 131 -2.21 4.16 13.42
N HIS A 132 -2.15 3.17 14.31
CA HIS A 132 -0.92 2.78 15.01
C HIS A 132 -0.82 1.28 15.23
N ASN A 133 0.42 0.76 15.25
CA ASN A 133 0.72 -0.63 15.56
C ASN A 133 1.66 -0.69 16.77
N MET A 134 1.29 -1.50 17.75
CA MET A 134 2.00 -1.77 19.00
C MET A 134 2.27 -3.26 19.14
N ALA A 135 3.00 -3.67 20.17
CA ALA A 135 3.22 -5.08 20.49
C ALA A 135 2.90 -5.41 21.94
N LEU A 136 2.34 -6.59 22.17
CA LEU A 136 2.00 -7.13 23.49
C LEU A 136 2.83 -8.39 23.75
N GLY A 137 3.74 -8.32 24.71
CA GLY A 137 4.47 -9.49 25.20
C GLY A 137 3.92 -10.00 26.51
N LEU A 138 3.55 -11.28 26.56
CA LEU A 138 3.07 -11.98 27.74
C LEU A 138 4.11 -12.99 28.20
N LYS A 139 4.38 -13.05 29.51
CA LYS A 139 5.39 -13.96 30.08
C LYS A 139 4.92 -14.61 31.37
N ILE A 140 5.11 -15.92 31.47
CA ILE A 140 4.89 -16.72 32.67
C ILE A 140 6.26 -17.08 33.25
N LYS A 141 6.55 -16.59 34.46
CA LYS A 141 7.76 -16.92 35.21
C LYS A 141 7.38 -17.86 36.35
N GLU A 142 7.95 -19.06 36.35
CA GLU A 142 7.82 -19.96 37.50
C GLU A 142 8.47 -19.31 38.74
N THR A 143 7.73 -19.32 39.84
CA THR A 143 8.22 -18.86 41.15
C THR A 143 7.72 -19.82 42.21
N LYS A 144 8.35 -19.80 43.40
CA LYS A 144 7.93 -20.63 44.54
C LYS A 144 6.45 -20.45 44.92
N ASN A 145 5.84 -19.32 44.57
CA ASN A 145 4.49 -18.93 44.98
C ASN A 145 3.45 -19.10 43.85
N GLY A 146 3.65 -20.06 42.94
CA GLY A 146 2.65 -20.44 41.93
C GLY A 146 2.84 -19.82 40.54
N GLY A 147 3.78 -18.87 40.39
CA GLY A 147 4.08 -18.25 39.11
C GLY A 147 3.76 -16.76 39.08
N ARG A 148 4.45 -16.05 38.20
CA ARG A 148 4.31 -14.62 37.99
C ARG A 148 4.01 -14.33 36.53
N PHE A 149 2.92 -13.63 36.28
CA PHE A 149 2.43 -13.27 34.96
C PHE A 149 2.84 -11.83 34.69
N VAL A 150 3.54 -11.60 33.59
CA VAL A 150 4.07 -10.30 33.23
C VAL A 150 3.50 -9.88 31.90
N ILE A 151 2.85 -8.72 31.89
CA ILE A 151 2.38 -8.04 30.69
C ILE A 151 3.44 -7.00 30.31
N GLN A 152 3.83 -6.95 29.04
CA GLN A 152 4.68 -5.92 28.46
C GLN A 152 3.95 -5.33 27.25
N LEU A 153 3.61 -4.05 27.29
CA LEU A 153 3.07 -3.32 26.14
C LEU A 153 4.16 -2.43 25.57
N TYR A 154 4.59 -2.74 24.35
CA TYR A 154 5.56 -1.97 23.60
C TYR A 154 4.85 -1.04 22.63
N ASP A 155 5.03 0.26 22.85
CA ASP A 155 4.58 1.31 21.94
C ASP A 155 5.81 1.88 21.22
N PRO A 156 5.88 1.80 19.87
CA PRO A 156 6.96 2.38 19.09
C PRO A 156 7.22 3.87 19.32
N ASN A 157 6.23 4.65 19.79
CA ASN A 157 6.43 6.06 20.15
C ASN A 157 7.18 6.24 21.48
N HIS A 158 7.37 5.16 22.24
CA HIS A 158 8.28 5.04 23.38
C HIS A 158 9.41 4.06 23.02
N THR A 159 10.13 4.37 21.94
CA THR A 159 10.88 3.42 21.10
C THR A 159 11.84 2.51 21.86
N ALA A 160 12.50 2.99 22.92
CA ALA A 160 13.47 2.19 23.68
C ALA A 160 12.94 1.69 25.04
N THR A 161 11.62 1.56 25.24
CA THR A 161 11.05 1.05 26.49
C THR A 161 9.68 0.37 26.28
N HIS A 162 9.08 -0.16 27.36
CA HIS A 162 7.73 -0.72 27.36
C HIS A 162 7.03 -0.43 28.70
N LEU A 163 5.70 -0.43 28.68
CA LEU A 163 4.88 -0.49 29.88
C LEU A 163 4.83 -1.92 30.41
N ARG A 164 4.88 -2.07 31.72
CA ARG A 164 4.91 -3.36 32.39
C ARG A 164 3.86 -3.48 33.47
N ALA A 165 3.19 -4.62 33.56
CA ALA A 165 2.37 -5.00 34.71
C ALA A 165 2.72 -6.43 35.18
N GLU A 166 2.56 -6.71 36.48
CA GLU A 166 2.88 -7.99 37.11
C GLU A 166 1.72 -8.49 37.97
N PHE A 167 1.33 -9.74 37.73
CA PHE A 167 0.31 -10.49 38.46
C PHE A 167 0.87 -11.83 38.96
N ASN A 168 0.14 -12.52 39.82
CA ASN A 168 0.42 -13.85 40.34
C ASN A 168 -0.86 -14.69 40.35
N ASN A 169 -0.77 -15.98 40.70
CA ASN A 169 -1.94 -16.87 40.68
C ASN A 169 -3.12 -16.37 41.53
N PHE A 170 -2.87 -15.62 42.61
CA PHE A 170 -3.91 -15.17 43.54
C PHE A 170 -4.68 -13.94 43.06
N ASN A 171 -4.17 -13.25 42.03
CA ASN A 171 -4.78 -12.03 41.51
C ASN A 171 -4.85 -12.00 39.98
N LEU A 172 -4.68 -13.14 39.31
CA LEU A 172 -4.69 -13.26 37.87
C LEU A 172 -6.02 -12.76 37.27
N ASP A 173 -7.13 -13.05 37.95
CA ASP A 173 -8.49 -12.61 37.61
C ASP A 173 -8.63 -11.08 37.56
N LYS A 174 -7.80 -10.33 38.31
CA LYS A 174 -7.80 -8.86 38.27
C LYS A 174 -7.36 -8.30 36.92
N ILE A 175 -6.64 -9.07 36.10
CA ILE A 175 -6.26 -8.67 34.73
C ILE A 175 -7.50 -8.28 33.92
N LYS A 176 -8.65 -8.95 34.12
CA LYS A 176 -9.90 -8.66 33.41
C LYS A 176 -10.39 -7.23 33.57
N LYS A 177 -9.97 -6.54 34.64
CA LYS A 177 -10.34 -5.15 34.91
C LYS A 177 -9.51 -4.14 34.13
N LEU A 178 -8.44 -4.57 33.46
CA LEU A 178 -7.60 -3.67 32.68
C LEU A 178 -8.32 -3.24 31.40
N THR A 179 -8.34 -1.94 31.14
CA THR A 179 -8.84 -1.33 29.90
C THR A 179 -7.70 -0.63 29.18
N VAL A 180 -7.96 -0.11 27.97
CA VAL A 180 -7.01 0.76 27.25
C VAL A 180 -6.53 1.93 28.12
N ASP A 181 -7.39 2.50 28.97
CA ASP A 181 -7.07 3.64 29.85
C ASP A 181 -5.98 3.34 30.88
N ASN A 182 -5.77 2.06 31.20
CA ASN A 182 -4.68 1.67 32.09
C ASN A 182 -3.33 1.62 31.38
N PHE A 183 -3.32 1.57 30.05
CA PHE A 183 -2.12 1.46 29.24
C PHE A 183 -1.79 2.75 28.48
N LEU A 184 -2.79 3.53 28.06
CA LEU A 184 -2.60 4.71 27.22
C LEU A 184 -3.32 5.92 27.82
N ASP A 185 -2.62 7.05 27.87
CA ASP A 185 -3.24 8.32 28.22
C ASP A 185 -4.18 8.82 27.11
N GLU A 186 -5.02 9.80 27.43
CA GLU A 186 -6.03 10.36 26.53
C GLU A 186 -5.43 10.86 25.21
N LYS A 187 -4.23 11.46 25.24
CA LYS A 187 -3.55 11.96 24.04
C LYS A 187 -3.13 10.81 23.11
N HIS A 188 -2.58 9.73 23.66
CA HIS A 188 -2.23 8.56 22.86
C HIS A 188 -3.47 7.85 22.34
N GLN A 189 -4.54 7.75 23.13
CA GLN A 189 -5.81 7.22 22.66
C GLN A 189 -6.38 8.04 21.48
N GLU A 190 -6.28 9.36 21.54
CA GLU A 190 -6.60 10.26 20.42
C GLU A 190 -5.77 9.97 19.18
N CYS A 191 -4.45 9.98 19.30
CA CYS A 191 -3.57 9.73 18.18
C CYS A 191 -3.75 8.34 17.55
N TYR A 192 -4.16 7.34 18.34
CA TYR A 192 -4.28 5.95 17.89
C TYR A 192 -5.71 5.57 17.47
N GLY A 193 -6.64 6.53 17.46
CA GLY A 193 -8.04 6.27 17.08
C GLY A 193 -8.79 5.37 18.07
N LEU A 194 -8.42 5.47 19.34
CA LEU A 194 -9.01 4.72 20.46
C LEU A 194 -9.87 5.61 21.37
N ILE A 195 -10.19 6.85 20.99
CA ILE A 195 -11.17 7.64 21.76
C ILE A 195 -12.55 7.01 21.63
N SER A 196 -13.38 7.15 22.66
CA SER A 196 -14.78 6.67 22.69
C SER A 196 -14.88 5.14 22.60
N ASP A 197 -15.76 4.62 21.74
CA ASP A 197 -16.02 3.20 21.49
C ASP A 197 -15.03 2.57 20.49
N GLY A 198 -13.81 3.11 20.46
CA GLY A 198 -12.68 2.58 19.68
C GLY A 198 -12.40 1.09 19.92
N MET A 199 -11.65 0.52 18.97
CA MET A 199 -11.37 -0.90 18.93
C MET A 199 -9.94 -1.14 18.45
N SER A 200 -9.34 -2.20 18.98
CA SER A 200 -8.04 -2.70 18.54
C SER A 200 -8.18 -4.12 18.03
N ILE A 201 -7.27 -4.51 17.13
CA ILE A 201 -7.14 -5.86 16.63
C ILE A 201 -5.88 -6.47 17.24
N PHE A 202 -6.03 -7.54 18.00
CA PHE A 202 -4.90 -8.30 18.49
C PHE A 202 -4.67 -9.44 17.50
N VAL A 203 -3.46 -9.52 16.96
CA VAL A 203 -3.08 -10.56 16.00
C VAL A 203 -2.00 -11.44 16.59
N ASP A 204 -2.34 -12.70 16.77
CA ASP A 204 -1.47 -13.71 17.32
C ASP A 204 -0.95 -14.63 16.21
N ARG A 205 0.38 -14.66 16.05
CA ARG A 205 1.08 -15.44 15.02
C ARG A 205 2.05 -16.46 15.62
N HIS A 206 1.91 -16.80 16.92
CA HIS A 206 2.79 -17.78 17.56
C HIS A 206 2.66 -19.18 16.93
N THR A 207 1.45 -19.52 16.46
CA THR A 207 1.18 -20.76 15.73
C THR A 207 1.00 -20.42 14.25
N PRO A 208 1.81 -21.00 13.34
CA PRO A 208 1.63 -20.80 11.90
C PRO A 208 0.25 -21.28 11.44
N THR A 209 -0.48 -20.43 10.71
CA THR A 209 -1.76 -20.77 10.08
C THR A 209 -1.69 -20.52 8.58
N SER A 210 -2.49 -21.25 7.79
CA SER A 210 -2.60 -21.03 6.34
C SER A 210 -3.47 -19.83 5.99
N MET A 211 -4.41 -19.48 6.86
CA MET A 211 -5.35 -18.38 6.71
C MET A 211 -5.60 -17.73 8.07
N SER A 212 -5.94 -16.44 8.06
CA SER A 212 -6.28 -15.72 9.28
C SER A 212 -7.66 -16.14 9.77
N SER A 213 -7.83 -16.28 11.08
CA SER A 213 -9.08 -16.74 11.67
C SER A 213 -9.54 -15.80 12.80
N ILE A 214 -10.80 -15.39 12.76
CA ILE A 214 -11.38 -14.53 13.79
C ILE A 214 -11.91 -15.42 14.92
N ILE A 215 -11.21 -15.42 16.06
CA ILE A 215 -11.61 -16.17 17.25
C ILE A 215 -12.53 -15.34 18.13
N ARG A 216 -12.18 -14.06 18.34
CA ARG A 216 -13.09 -13.09 18.98
C ARG A 216 -13.60 -12.12 17.93
N TRP A 217 -14.90 -12.24 17.67
CA TRP A 217 -15.66 -11.32 16.84
C TRP A 217 -15.95 -10.02 17.58
N PRO A 218 -16.12 -8.88 16.87
CA PRO A 218 -16.53 -7.63 17.51
C PRO A 218 -17.93 -7.78 18.10
N ASN A 219 -18.16 -7.20 19.28
CA ASN A 219 -19.46 -7.21 19.96
C ASN A 219 -20.52 -6.43 19.16
N ASN A 220 -20.10 -5.37 18.48
CA ASN A 220 -20.94 -4.55 17.62
C ASN A 220 -20.46 -4.61 16.16
N LEU A 221 -21.12 -5.42 15.34
CA LEU A 221 -20.82 -5.51 13.89
C LEU A 221 -21.12 -4.21 13.13
N LEU A 222 -21.93 -3.31 13.70
CA LEU A 222 -22.31 -2.02 13.10
C LEU A 222 -21.33 -0.90 13.42
N HIS A 223 -20.20 -1.19 14.08
CA HIS A 223 -19.20 -0.16 14.36
C HIS A 223 -18.37 0.14 13.09
N PRO A 224 -18.22 1.39 12.64
CA PRO A 224 -17.52 1.72 11.37
C PRO A 224 -16.10 1.17 11.26
N LYS A 225 -15.36 1.09 12.38
CA LYS A 225 -13.99 0.55 12.38
C LYS A 225 -13.95 -0.97 12.11
N VAL A 226 -15.06 -1.70 12.29
CA VAL A 226 -15.12 -3.14 11.99
C VAL A 226 -14.95 -3.40 10.50
N ILE A 227 -15.68 -2.67 9.65
CA ILE A 227 -15.53 -2.76 8.19
C ILE A 227 -14.16 -2.24 7.76
N TYR A 228 -13.67 -1.15 8.37
CA TYR A 228 -12.32 -0.63 8.10
C TYR A 228 -11.24 -1.70 8.32
N HIS A 229 -11.22 -2.34 9.50
CA HIS A 229 -10.25 -3.38 9.83
C HIS A 229 -10.41 -4.60 8.94
N ALA A 230 -11.65 -5.02 8.65
CA ALA A 230 -11.90 -6.12 7.74
C ALA A 230 -11.36 -5.86 6.34
N MET A 231 -11.59 -4.66 5.79
CA MET A 231 -11.07 -4.27 4.48
C MET A 231 -9.54 -4.17 4.48
N ARG A 232 -8.94 -3.53 5.50
CA ARG A 232 -7.48 -3.38 5.62
C ARG A 232 -6.74 -4.73 5.71
N MET A 233 -7.33 -5.69 6.42
CA MET A 233 -6.70 -6.99 6.72
C MET A 233 -7.19 -8.15 5.84
N GLY A 234 -8.06 -7.88 4.87
CA GLY A 234 -8.58 -8.90 3.95
C GLY A 234 -9.54 -9.91 4.60
N LEU A 235 -10.31 -9.51 5.61
CA LEU A 235 -11.21 -10.39 6.36
C LEU A 235 -12.58 -10.50 5.67
N THR A 236 -12.60 -11.13 4.50
CA THR A 236 -13.81 -11.31 3.66
C THR A 236 -15.00 -11.90 4.43
N GLU A 237 -14.76 -12.90 5.28
CA GLU A 237 -15.82 -13.56 6.07
C GLU A 237 -16.56 -12.56 6.98
N LEU A 238 -15.85 -11.55 7.51
CA LEU A 238 -16.45 -10.55 8.37
C LEU A 238 -17.41 -9.66 7.61
N ILE A 239 -17.03 -9.19 6.43
CA ILE A 239 -17.91 -8.38 5.57
C ILE A 239 -19.14 -9.20 5.18
N GLN A 240 -18.95 -10.44 4.74
CA GLN A 240 -20.05 -11.36 4.42
C GLN A 240 -20.96 -11.63 5.61
N LYS A 241 -20.42 -11.68 6.84
CA LYS A 241 -21.24 -11.82 8.05
C LYS A 241 -22.09 -10.59 8.28
N VAL A 242 -21.51 -9.38 8.19
CA VAL A 242 -22.26 -8.12 8.27
C VAL A 242 -23.41 -8.11 7.27
N THR A 243 -23.15 -8.41 5.99
CA THR A 243 -24.17 -8.47 4.94
C THR A 243 -25.31 -9.45 5.25
N ARG A 244 -25.01 -10.60 5.88
CA ARG A 244 -26.01 -11.66 6.13
C ARG A 244 -26.84 -11.46 7.40
N VAL A 245 -26.24 -10.96 8.48
CA VAL A 245 -26.89 -10.98 9.81
C VAL A 245 -27.46 -9.64 10.22
N VAL A 246 -27.03 -8.55 9.59
CA VAL A 246 -27.47 -7.20 9.91
C VAL A 246 -28.63 -6.80 9.01
N GLN A 247 -29.72 -6.31 9.61
CA GLN A 247 -30.81 -5.68 8.87
C GLN A 247 -30.43 -4.23 8.53
N LEU A 248 -29.66 -4.06 7.45
CA LEU A 248 -29.16 -2.74 7.03
C LEU A 248 -30.31 -1.76 6.68
N SER A 249 -31.45 -2.29 6.24
CA SER A 249 -32.67 -1.52 5.94
C SER A 249 -33.22 -0.73 7.12
N ASP A 250 -32.88 -1.10 8.35
CA ASP A 250 -33.38 -0.45 9.56
C ASP A 250 -32.53 0.75 9.98
N LEU A 251 -31.38 0.93 9.34
CA LEU A 251 -30.45 2.02 9.61
C LEU A 251 -30.80 3.25 8.78
N SER A 252 -30.57 4.43 9.33
CA SER A 252 -30.67 5.68 8.55
C SER A 252 -29.56 5.75 7.50
N ASP A 253 -29.81 6.45 6.38
CA ASP A 253 -28.81 6.69 5.33
C ASP A 253 -27.50 7.26 5.91
N ASN A 254 -27.57 8.20 6.85
CA ASN A 254 -26.37 8.76 7.51
C ASN A 254 -25.57 7.71 8.29
N THR A 255 -26.25 6.76 8.95
CA THR A 255 -25.60 5.67 9.68
C THR A 255 -24.96 4.68 8.71
N LEU A 256 -25.65 4.35 7.63
CA LEU A 256 -25.13 3.48 6.56
C LEU A 256 -23.92 4.11 5.88
N GLU A 257 -23.98 5.40 5.54
CA GLU A 257 -22.88 6.15 4.96
C GLU A 257 -21.64 6.13 5.86
N LEU A 258 -21.80 6.37 7.16
CA LEU A 258 -20.69 6.35 8.11
C LEU A 258 -20.08 4.94 8.24
N LEU A 259 -20.94 3.91 8.35
CA LEU A 259 -20.53 2.52 8.45
C LEU A 259 -19.75 2.06 7.21
N LEU A 260 -20.27 2.36 6.03
CA LEU A 260 -19.72 1.89 4.75
C LEU A 260 -18.54 2.75 4.28
N ALA A 261 -18.48 4.04 4.63
CA ALA A 261 -17.28 4.86 4.43
C ALA A 261 -16.06 4.24 5.09
N ALA A 262 -16.25 3.60 6.25
CA ALA A 262 -15.27 2.76 6.92
C ALA A 262 -13.88 3.41 6.95
N LYS A 263 -13.81 4.65 7.42
CA LYS A 263 -12.59 5.46 7.44
C LYS A 263 -11.81 5.31 8.75
N ASN A 264 -10.49 5.34 8.66
CA ASN A 264 -9.65 5.60 9.84
C ASN A 264 -9.75 7.08 10.26
N ASP A 265 -9.04 7.44 11.31
CA ASP A 265 -9.10 8.78 11.90
C ASP A 265 -8.32 9.81 11.06
N ASP A 266 -7.46 9.35 10.15
CA ASP A 266 -6.79 10.18 9.13
C ASP A 266 -7.64 10.34 7.85
N GLY A 267 -8.84 9.77 7.80
CA GLY A 267 -9.76 9.84 6.66
C GLY A 267 -9.46 8.88 5.50
N LEU A 268 -8.54 7.92 5.68
CA LEU A 268 -8.31 6.82 4.74
C LEU A 268 -9.46 5.82 4.81
N SER A 269 -10.10 5.54 3.68
CA SER A 269 -11.15 4.51 3.60
C SER A 269 -10.57 3.09 3.64
N GLY A 270 -11.31 2.15 4.21
CA GLY A 270 -10.93 0.74 4.17
C GLY A 270 -10.82 0.21 2.73
N LEU A 271 -11.65 0.71 1.79
CA LEU A 271 -11.60 0.31 0.38
C LEU A 271 -10.26 0.71 -0.27
N LEU A 272 -9.73 1.89 0.05
CA LEU A 272 -8.39 2.32 -0.38
C LEU A 272 -7.33 1.31 0.10
N LEU A 273 -7.37 0.91 1.37
CA LEU A 273 -6.40 -0.04 1.93
C LEU A 273 -6.57 -1.45 1.36
N ALA A 274 -7.80 -1.89 1.08
CA ALA A 274 -8.05 -3.16 0.40
C ALA A 274 -7.49 -3.16 -1.03
N LEU A 275 -7.64 -2.04 -1.75
CA LEU A 275 -7.03 -1.85 -3.08
C LEU A 275 -5.51 -1.86 -3.00
N GLN A 276 -4.94 -1.16 -2.02
CA GLN A 276 -3.50 -1.10 -1.79
C GLN A 276 -2.88 -2.46 -1.46
N ASN A 277 -3.58 -3.30 -0.69
CA ASN A 277 -3.08 -4.59 -0.20
C ASN A 277 -3.53 -5.79 -1.06
N GLY A 278 -4.28 -5.56 -2.14
CA GLY A 278 -4.67 -6.60 -3.09
C GLY A 278 -5.77 -7.55 -2.59
N HIS A 279 -6.69 -7.08 -1.74
CA HIS A 279 -7.73 -7.90 -1.12
C HIS A 279 -8.99 -8.03 -2.00
N SER A 280 -8.85 -8.63 -3.18
CA SER A 280 -9.92 -8.74 -4.19
C SER A 280 -11.23 -9.32 -3.65
N ASP A 281 -11.19 -10.46 -2.96
CA ASP A 281 -12.40 -11.12 -2.42
C ASP A 281 -13.13 -10.22 -1.41
N THR A 282 -12.37 -9.47 -0.62
CA THR A 282 -12.91 -8.54 0.38
C THR A 282 -13.57 -7.35 -0.30
N ILE A 283 -13.01 -6.84 -1.39
CA ILE A 283 -13.63 -5.78 -2.21
C ILE A 283 -14.91 -6.28 -2.87
N LEU A 284 -14.92 -7.52 -3.37
CA LEU A 284 -16.12 -8.13 -3.94
C LEU A 284 -17.25 -8.23 -2.90
N ALA A 285 -16.93 -8.76 -1.70
CA ALA A 285 -17.88 -8.81 -0.58
C ALA A 285 -18.37 -7.42 -0.14
N TYR A 286 -17.50 -6.41 -0.18
CA TYR A 286 -17.89 -5.03 0.10
C TYR A 286 -18.83 -4.47 -0.98
N GLY A 287 -18.62 -4.83 -2.24
CA GLY A 287 -19.55 -4.50 -3.33
C GLY A 287 -20.95 -5.10 -3.12
N GLU A 288 -21.05 -6.34 -2.67
CA GLU A 288 -22.32 -6.99 -2.29
C GLU A 288 -22.98 -6.32 -1.08
N LEU A 289 -22.17 -5.90 -0.10
CA LEU A 289 -22.64 -5.14 1.05
C LEU A 289 -23.24 -3.78 0.63
N LEU A 290 -22.58 -3.07 -0.30
CA LEU A 290 -23.11 -1.83 -0.88
C LEU A 290 -24.45 -2.06 -1.59
N GLU A 291 -24.57 -3.14 -2.38
CA GLU A 291 -25.82 -3.50 -3.07
C GLU A 291 -26.94 -3.81 -2.05
N THR A 292 -26.61 -4.50 -0.96
CA THR A 292 -27.58 -4.88 0.09
C THR A 292 -27.99 -3.71 0.99
N SER A 293 -27.14 -2.68 1.12
CA SER A 293 -27.38 -1.54 2.00
C SER A 293 -28.60 -0.70 1.62
N GLY A 294 -29.00 -0.71 0.33
CA GLY A 294 -30.07 0.15 -0.17
C GLY A 294 -29.70 1.64 -0.26
N LEU A 295 -28.44 2.01 0.03
CA LEU A 295 -27.98 3.38 -0.16
C LEU A 295 -28.21 3.84 -1.61
N ASN A 296 -28.57 5.11 -1.75
CA ASN A 296 -28.75 5.69 -3.07
C ASN A 296 -27.43 5.63 -3.88
N LEU A 297 -27.59 5.67 -5.19
CA LEU A 297 -26.52 5.41 -6.12
C LEU A 297 -25.38 6.43 -6.03
N ASP A 298 -25.72 7.71 -5.87
CA ASP A 298 -24.73 8.79 -5.72
C ASP A 298 -23.82 8.56 -4.52
N LYS A 299 -24.38 8.09 -3.41
CA LYS A 299 -23.62 7.74 -2.19
C LYS A 299 -22.78 6.50 -2.38
N THR A 300 -23.28 5.46 -3.05
CA THR A 300 -22.43 4.30 -3.37
C THR A 300 -21.26 4.68 -4.29
N VAL A 301 -21.47 5.61 -5.22
CA VAL A 301 -20.42 6.14 -6.10
C VAL A 301 -19.40 6.97 -5.32
N GLU A 302 -19.85 7.78 -4.35
CA GLU A 302 -18.96 8.51 -3.44
C GLU A 302 -18.07 7.55 -2.64
N LEU A 303 -18.63 6.46 -2.10
CA LEU A 303 -17.86 5.45 -1.36
C LEU A 303 -16.86 4.70 -2.25
N LEU A 304 -17.21 4.44 -3.50
CA LEU A 304 -16.34 3.78 -4.47
C LEU A 304 -15.18 4.65 -4.95
N THR A 305 -15.14 5.96 -4.67
CA THR A 305 -13.97 6.80 -4.99
C THR A 305 -12.69 6.28 -4.34
N ALA A 306 -12.81 5.61 -3.18
CA ALA A 306 -11.70 5.03 -2.45
C ALA A 306 -10.56 6.03 -2.22
N GLU A 307 -10.92 7.26 -1.87
CA GLU A 307 -9.97 8.34 -1.63
C GLU A 307 -9.50 8.40 -0.17
N GLY A 308 -8.31 8.95 0.03
CA GLY A 308 -7.70 9.19 1.33
C GLY A 308 -7.03 10.56 1.42
N MET A 309 -6.89 11.10 2.64
CA MET A 309 -6.24 12.39 2.94
C MET A 309 -6.75 13.56 2.08
N GLY A 310 -8.09 13.71 1.99
CA GLY A 310 -8.71 14.81 1.23
C GLY A 310 -8.57 14.69 -0.29
N GLY A 311 -8.56 13.46 -0.83
CA GLY A 311 -8.46 13.20 -2.27
C GLY A 311 -7.02 13.11 -2.80
N ARG A 312 -6.01 13.18 -1.91
CA ARG A 312 -4.59 13.12 -2.29
C ARG A 312 -4.15 11.73 -2.75
N ILE A 313 -4.82 10.69 -2.26
CA ILE A 313 -4.46 9.29 -2.52
C ILE A 313 -5.68 8.57 -3.09
N SER A 314 -5.52 7.97 -4.27
CA SER A 314 -6.51 7.11 -4.90
C SER A 314 -6.21 5.64 -4.58
N GLY A 315 -7.22 4.86 -4.18
CA GLY A 315 -7.06 3.41 -4.04
C GLY A 315 -6.64 2.72 -5.34
N LEU A 316 -7.15 3.17 -6.49
CA LEU A 316 -6.76 2.61 -7.79
C LEU A 316 -5.27 2.89 -8.10
N SER A 317 -4.74 4.05 -7.68
CA SER A 317 -3.32 4.35 -7.85
C SER A 317 -2.44 3.42 -7.02
N GLN A 318 -2.88 3.09 -5.80
CA GLN A 318 -2.19 2.14 -4.92
C GLN A 318 -2.20 0.72 -5.50
N ALA A 319 -3.34 0.25 -6.01
CA ALA A 319 -3.44 -1.06 -6.66
C ALA A 319 -2.54 -1.16 -7.91
N LEU A 320 -2.46 -0.09 -8.71
CA LEU A 320 -1.56 0.02 -9.87
C LEU A 320 -0.09 0.01 -9.45
N GLN A 321 0.26 0.79 -8.43
CA GLN A 321 1.63 0.89 -7.91
C GLN A 321 2.15 -0.44 -7.35
N ASN A 322 1.29 -1.24 -6.72
CA ASN A 322 1.63 -2.53 -6.11
C ASN A 322 1.36 -3.74 -7.02
N GLY A 323 0.86 -3.52 -8.24
CA GLY A 323 0.70 -4.57 -9.24
C GLY A 323 -0.48 -5.53 -8.99
N HIS A 324 -1.53 -5.09 -8.30
CA HIS A 324 -2.68 -5.96 -7.94
C HIS A 324 -3.72 -6.06 -9.08
N ALA A 325 -3.37 -6.79 -10.13
CA ALA A 325 -4.20 -6.93 -11.35
C ALA A 325 -5.63 -7.43 -11.07
N GLU A 326 -5.79 -8.51 -10.30
CA GLU A 326 -7.11 -9.08 -9.98
C GLU A 326 -7.99 -8.11 -9.16
N THR A 327 -7.34 -7.33 -8.31
CA THR A 327 -7.98 -6.30 -7.49
C THR A 327 -8.49 -5.14 -8.36
N ILE A 328 -7.71 -4.72 -9.36
CA ILE A 328 -8.12 -3.73 -10.37
C ILE A 328 -9.33 -4.25 -11.16
N LYS A 329 -9.31 -5.52 -11.60
CA LYS A 329 -10.44 -6.15 -12.31
C LYS A 329 -11.71 -6.16 -11.46
N THR A 330 -11.60 -6.60 -10.20
CA THR A 330 -12.71 -6.66 -9.26
C THR A 330 -13.32 -5.27 -9.04
N TYR A 331 -12.49 -4.28 -8.73
CA TYR A 331 -12.92 -2.90 -8.54
C TYR A 331 -13.53 -2.30 -9.81
N GLY A 332 -12.92 -2.55 -10.96
CA GLY A 332 -13.43 -2.15 -12.27
C GLY A 332 -14.82 -2.72 -12.57
N GLY A 333 -15.09 -3.97 -12.17
CA GLY A 333 -16.41 -4.57 -12.25
C GLY A 333 -17.47 -3.83 -11.41
N LEU A 334 -17.11 -3.41 -10.19
CA LEU A 334 -18.00 -2.62 -9.32
C LEU A 334 -18.31 -1.24 -9.90
N LEU A 335 -17.30 -0.57 -10.47
CA LEU A 335 -17.46 0.71 -11.16
C LEU A 335 -18.33 0.57 -12.41
N LYS A 336 -18.06 -0.42 -13.26
CA LYS A 336 -18.78 -0.64 -14.52
C LYS A 336 -20.28 -0.80 -14.30
N LYS A 337 -20.69 -1.53 -13.26
CA LYS A 337 -22.10 -1.68 -12.86
C LYS A 337 -22.79 -0.33 -12.57
N ARG A 338 -22.04 0.70 -12.20
CA ARG A 338 -22.55 2.01 -11.73
C ARG A 338 -22.15 3.18 -12.61
N ALA A 339 -21.29 2.96 -13.61
CA ALA A 339 -20.61 3.99 -14.38
C ALA A 339 -21.57 5.02 -15.02
N ILE A 340 -22.76 4.59 -15.44
CA ILE A 340 -23.77 5.47 -16.05
C ILE A 340 -24.28 6.57 -15.09
N ASN A 341 -24.07 6.41 -13.79
CA ASN A 341 -24.53 7.35 -12.75
C ASN A 341 -23.38 8.12 -12.10
N ILE A 342 -22.14 7.86 -12.52
CA ILE A 342 -20.99 8.63 -12.06
C ILE A 342 -20.91 9.87 -12.95
N GLU A 343 -20.90 11.06 -12.35
CA GLU A 343 -20.65 12.29 -13.10
C GLU A 343 -19.38 12.14 -13.94
N TYR A 344 -19.45 12.49 -15.22
CA TYR A 344 -18.39 12.22 -16.20
C TYR A 344 -16.99 12.69 -15.75
N ASN A 345 -16.87 13.90 -15.20
CA ASN A 345 -15.59 14.41 -14.70
C ASN A 345 -15.10 13.64 -13.47
N LYS A 346 -16.01 13.24 -12.58
CA LYS A 346 -15.69 12.41 -11.41
C LYS A 346 -15.18 11.04 -11.84
N LEU A 347 -15.83 10.41 -12.83
CA LEU A 347 -15.37 9.14 -13.40
C LEU A 347 -13.97 9.30 -14.01
N LYS A 348 -13.74 10.35 -14.79
CA LYS A 348 -12.43 10.64 -15.38
C LYS A 348 -11.34 10.80 -14.32
N ASN A 349 -11.60 11.57 -13.27
CA ASN A 349 -10.64 11.77 -12.17
C ASN A 349 -10.35 10.47 -11.43
N LEU A 350 -11.39 9.67 -11.16
CA LEU A 350 -11.28 8.37 -10.51
C LEU A 350 -10.42 7.39 -11.33
N LEU A 351 -10.63 7.33 -12.65
CA LEU A 351 -9.85 6.48 -13.54
C LEU A 351 -8.42 6.99 -13.73
N THR A 352 -8.21 8.31 -13.77
CA THR A 352 -6.85 8.87 -13.83
C THR A 352 -6.04 8.49 -12.58
N ALA A 353 -6.73 8.27 -11.46
CA ALA A 353 -6.16 7.74 -10.22
C ALA A 353 -4.95 8.56 -9.77
N TYR A 354 -5.16 9.86 -9.61
CA TYR A 354 -4.07 10.76 -9.22
C TYR A 354 -3.55 10.44 -7.81
N TYR A 355 -2.23 10.49 -7.70
CA TYR A 355 -1.52 10.70 -6.45
C TYR A 355 -1.03 12.14 -6.39
N TYR A 356 -1.23 12.82 -5.26
CA TYR A 356 -0.77 14.18 -5.00
C TYR A 356 0.30 14.18 -3.90
N ASP A 357 1.51 14.61 -4.28
CA ASP A 357 2.59 14.79 -3.31
C ASP A 357 2.34 15.97 -2.35
N GLU A 358 3.28 16.24 -1.45
CA GLU A 358 3.14 17.29 -0.42
C GLU A 358 2.99 18.70 -0.99
N VAL A 359 3.46 18.94 -2.22
CA VAL A 359 3.34 20.21 -2.93
C VAL A 359 2.24 20.16 -4.00
N HIS A 360 1.29 19.24 -3.86
CA HIS A 360 0.09 19.07 -4.71
C HIS A 360 0.40 18.79 -6.18
N ARG A 361 1.54 18.15 -6.45
CA ARG A 361 1.89 17.73 -7.81
C ARG A 361 1.26 16.39 -8.13
N GLN A 362 0.51 16.37 -9.23
CA GLN A 362 -0.26 15.20 -9.66
C GLN A 362 0.59 14.19 -10.41
N THR A 363 0.40 12.91 -10.09
CA THR A 363 0.99 11.76 -10.81
C THR A 363 -0.13 10.73 -11.08
N PRO A 364 -0.44 10.39 -12.35
CA PRO A 364 -1.45 9.38 -12.66
C PRO A 364 -1.05 7.98 -12.21
N GLY A 365 -2.03 7.15 -11.82
CA GLY A 365 -1.79 5.81 -11.29
C GLY A 365 -1.05 4.87 -12.26
N LEU A 366 -1.40 4.93 -13.56
CA LEU A 366 -0.81 4.07 -14.59
C LEU A 366 0.71 4.28 -14.72
N MET A 367 1.20 5.48 -14.40
CA MET A 367 2.64 5.78 -14.43
C MET A 367 3.42 4.89 -13.45
N PHE A 368 2.88 4.65 -12.25
CA PHE A 368 3.55 3.79 -11.26
C PHE A 368 3.65 2.34 -11.75
N ALA A 369 2.58 1.80 -12.33
CA ALA A 369 2.58 0.44 -12.87
C ALA A 369 3.59 0.30 -14.03
N LEU A 370 3.69 1.30 -14.91
CA LEU A 370 4.67 1.35 -16.00
C LEU A 370 6.11 1.43 -15.47
N GLN A 371 6.36 2.31 -14.49
CA GLN A 371 7.68 2.49 -13.89
C GLN A 371 8.18 1.22 -13.17
N ASN A 372 7.28 0.51 -12.49
CA ASN A 372 7.58 -0.67 -11.67
C ASN A 372 7.50 -1.99 -12.44
N GLY A 373 7.05 -1.99 -13.70
CA GLY A 373 7.01 -3.20 -14.53
C GLY A 373 5.80 -4.10 -14.29
N HIS A 374 4.68 -3.59 -13.77
CA HIS A 374 3.50 -4.39 -13.44
C HIS A 374 2.60 -4.65 -14.65
N ALA A 375 3.07 -5.49 -15.59
CA ALA A 375 2.41 -5.79 -16.86
C ALA A 375 0.93 -6.22 -16.71
N ASP A 376 0.63 -7.12 -15.78
CA ASP A 376 -0.75 -7.62 -15.60
C ASP A 376 -1.69 -6.55 -15.03
N ALA A 377 -1.18 -5.66 -14.17
CA ALA A 377 -1.96 -4.53 -13.65
C ALA A 377 -2.24 -3.49 -14.75
N ILE A 378 -1.29 -3.27 -15.65
CA ILE A 378 -1.47 -2.43 -16.84
C ILE A 378 -2.59 -3.01 -17.71
N ARG A 379 -2.55 -4.30 -18.05
CA ARG A 379 -3.61 -4.96 -18.83
C ARG A 379 -4.99 -4.85 -18.17
N ALA A 380 -5.07 -5.14 -16.87
CA ALA A 380 -6.31 -5.01 -16.10
C ALA A 380 -6.88 -3.59 -16.14
N TYR A 381 -6.02 -2.57 -16.05
CA TYR A 381 -6.42 -1.17 -16.18
C TYR A 381 -6.88 -0.82 -17.60
N GLY A 382 -6.19 -1.33 -18.62
CA GLY A 382 -6.60 -1.22 -20.02
C GLY A 382 -8.00 -1.80 -20.27
N GLU A 383 -8.23 -3.05 -19.83
CA GLU A 383 -9.54 -3.72 -19.88
C GLU A 383 -10.62 -2.85 -19.22
N LEU A 384 -10.34 -2.26 -18.05
CA LEU A 384 -11.26 -1.37 -17.35
C LEU A 384 -11.62 -0.15 -18.20
N ILE A 385 -10.63 0.66 -18.61
CA ILE A 385 -10.91 1.92 -19.33
C ILE A 385 -11.56 1.67 -20.70
N LEU A 386 -11.17 0.60 -21.40
CA LEU A 386 -11.74 0.26 -22.72
C LEU A 386 -13.15 -0.35 -22.61
N SER A 387 -13.53 -0.87 -21.44
CA SER A 387 -14.88 -1.43 -21.22
C SER A 387 -15.95 -0.39 -20.86
N LEU A 388 -15.56 0.86 -20.59
CA LEU A 388 -16.46 1.94 -20.18
C LEU A 388 -16.93 2.74 -21.40
N PRO A 389 -18.23 2.72 -21.75
CA PRO A 389 -18.73 3.25 -23.04
C PRO A 389 -18.73 4.79 -23.13
N PHE A 390 -18.52 5.49 -22.02
CA PHE A 390 -18.66 6.96 -21.94
C PHE A 390 -17.34 7.70 -22.19
N LEU A 391 -16.20 7.00 -22.21
CA LEU A 391 -14.91 7.61 -22.49
C LEU A 391 -14.76 7.81 -23.99
N ASN A 392 -14.50 9.04 -24.41
CA ASN A 392 -14.20 9.32 -25.80
C ASN A 392 -12.71 9.04 -26.09
N SER A 393 -12.33 9.09 -27.37
CA SER A 393 -10.93 8.85 -27.77
C SER A 393 -9.94 9.86 -27.19
N GLU A 394 -10.38 11.03 -26.74
CA GLU A 394 -9.52 12.02 -26.06
C GLU A 394 -9.29 11.64 -24.60
N ASP A 395 -10.30 11.12 -23.92
CA ASP A 395 -10.15 10.60 -22.56
C ASP A 395 -9.18 9.42 -22.51
N ILE A 396 -9.34 8.47 -23.44
CA ILE A 396 -8.45 7.31 -23.53
C ILE A 396 -7.00 7.75 -23.79
N VAL A 397 -6.78 8.73 -24.68
CA VAL A 397 -5.43 9.29 -24.92
C VAL A 397 -4.88 9.92 -23.65
N ASN A 398 -5.65 10.74 -22.93
CA ASN A 398 -5.19 11.38 -21.71
C ASN A 398 -4.85 10.37 -20.59
N LEU A 399 -5.68 9.33 -20.43
CA LEU A 399 -5.46 8.26 -19.45
C LEU A 399 -4.22 7.41 -19.79
N LEU A 400 -4.00 7.10 -21.06
CA LEU A 400 -2.85 6.31 -21.52
C LEU A 400 -1.55 7.12 -21.56
N ALA A 401 -1.61 8.41 -21.91
CA ALA A 401 -0.45 9.30 -21.91
C ALA A 401 0.20 9.34 -20.51
N SER A 402 -0.63 9.24 -19.45
CA SER A 402 -0.19 9.06 -18.07
C SER A 402 0.94 10.03 -17.70
N ARG A 403 0.71 11.31 -18.00
CA ARG A 403 1.70 12.37 -17.80
C ARG A 403 1.66 12.88 -16.38
N ARG A 404 2.83 12.93 -15.75
CA ARG A 404 3.04 13.64 -14.49
C ARG A 404 2.94 15.16 -14.69
N TYR A 405 2.84 15.93 -13.60
CA TYR A 405 2.82 17.40 -13.59
C TYR A 405 3.91 18.10 -14.45
N ASP A 406 5.06 17.46 -14.71
CA ASP A 406 6.17 17.97 -15.53
C ASP A 406 6.16 17.44 -16.99
N ASN A 407 5.02 16.87 -17.40
CA ASN A 407 4.76 16.28 -18.72
C ASN A 407 5.55 15.01 -19.06
N VAL A 408 6.28 14.42 -18.10
CA VAL A 408 6.94 13.12 -18.31
C VAL A 408 5.86 12.03 -18.45
N PRO A 409 5.80 11.30 -19.58
CA PRO A 409 4.83 10.22 -19.78
C PRO A 409 5.32 8.91 -19.14
N GLY A 410 4.39 8.09 -18.66
CA GLY A 410 4.72 6.81 -18.01
C GLY A 410 5.51 5.85 -18.91
N LEU A 411 5.24 5.81 -20.22
CA LEU A 411 5.94 4.94 -21.17
C LEU A 411 7.45 5.27 -21.27
N LEU A 412 7.83 6.56 -21.14
CA LEU A 412 9.24 6.96 -21.11
C LEU A 412 9.95 6.33 -19.91
N LEU A 413 9.32 6.31 -18.73
CA LEU A 413 9.89 5.72 -17.53
C LEU A 413 10.03 4.20 -17.64
N ALA A 414 9.06 3.51 -18.25
CA ALA A 414 9.16 2.07 -18.53
C ALA A 414 10.35 1.75 -19.46
N LEU A 415 10.53 2.55 -20.52
CA LEU A 415 11.66 2.44 -21.46
C LEU A 415 13.00 2.70 -20.76
N ASN A 416 13.09 3.74 -19.93
CA ASN A 416 14.29 4.04 -19.16
C ASN A 416 14.68 2.93 -18.16
N ASN A 417 13.68 2.38 -17.46
CA ASN A 417 13.86 1.43 -16.37
C ASN A 417 14.04 -0.02 -16.82
N GLY A 418 13.92 -0.32 -18.13
CA GLY A 418 14.11 -1.69 -18.61
C GLY A 418 12.85 -2.58 -18.55
N GLN A 419 11.65 -1.99 -18.45
CA GLN A 419 10.41 -2.73 -18.16
C GLN A 419 9.73 -3.29 -19.43
N ALA A 420 10.39 -4.24 -20.10
CA ALA A 420 9.94 -4.77 -21.40
C ALA A 420 8.50 -5.34 -21.38
N ASP A 421 8.14 -6.11 -20.36
CA ASP A 421 6.78 -6.70 -20.27
C ASP A 421 5.69 -5.65 -20.04
N ALA A 422 5.98 -4.58 -19.30
CA ALA A 422 5.06 -3.47 -19.11
C ALA A 422 4.87 -2.65 -20.39
N ILE A 423 5.93 -2.49 -21.19
CA ILE A 423 5.86 -1.87 -22.50
C ILE A 423 4.94 -2.69 -23.41
N LEU A 424 5.14 -4.01 -23.50
CA LEU A 424 4.27 -4.90 -24.29
C LEU A 424 2.80 -4.82 -23.83
N ALA A 425 2.55 -4.86 -22.52
CA ALA A 425 1.20 -4.69 -21.97
C ALA A 425 0.56 -3.35 -22.36
N TYR A 426 1.34 -2.27 -22.39
CA TYR A 426 0.86 -0.96 -22.87
C TYR A 426 0.51 -1.00 -24.37
N GLY A 427 1.33 -1.71 -25.18
CA GLY A 427 1.06 -1.94 -26.59
C GLY A 427 -0.23 -2.72 -26.86
N ASP A 428 -0.49 -3.77 -26.06
CA ASP A 428 -1.74 -4.54 -26.13
C ASP A 428 -2.96 -3.60 -26.00
N ILE A 429 -2.93 -2.67 -25.04
CA ILE A 429 -4.00 -1.69 -24.82
C ILE A 429 -4.13 -0.72 -25.99
N LEU A 430 -3.01 -0.23 -26.54
CA LEU A 430 -3.03 0.66 -27.69
C LEU A 430 -3.64 0.01 -28.93
N ASN A 431 -3.44 -1.30 -29.12
CA ASN A 431 -3.98 -2.05 -30.24
C ASN A 431 -5.48 -2.30 -30.09
N GLU A 432 -5.94 -2.56 -28.87
CA GLU A 432 -7.37 -2.70 -28.56
C GLU A 432 -8.11 -1.35 -28.56
N ALA A 433 -7.41 -0.27 -28.23
CA ALA A 433 -7.97 1.07 -28.25
C ALA A 433 -8.28 1.51 -29.69
N LYS A 434 -9.54 1.89 -29.95
CA LYS A 434 -10.02 2.40 -31.25
C LYS A 434 -9.56 3.84 -31.50
N LEU A 435 -8.27 4.10 -31.39
CA LEU A 435 -7.63 5.38 -31.65
C LEU A 435 -7.20 5.48 -33.12
N ASN A 436 -7.19 6.69 -33.65
CA ASN A 436 -6.59 6.94 -34.96
C ASN A 436 -5.05 6.84 -34.88
N LEU A 437 -4.40 6.72 -36.04
CA LEU A 437 -2.95 6.51 -36.11
C LEU A 437 -2.15 7.68 -35.54
N ASP A 438 -2.63 8.92 -35.68
CA ASP A 438 -1.95 10.10 -35.12
C ASP A 438 -1.88 10.04 -33.59
N LYS A 439 -2.98 9.67 -32.93
CA LYS A 439 -3.03 9.51 -31.47
C LYS A 439 -2.17 8.35 -30.99
N LYS A 440 -2.15 7.23 -31.72
CA LYS A 440 -1.23 6.11 -31.43
C LYS A 440 0.23 6.56 -31.53
N ALA A 441 0.59 7.26 -32.61
CA ALA A 441 1.94 7.80 -32.81
C ALA A 441 2.33 8.81 -31.71
N GLU A 442 1.41 9.68 -31.30
CA GLU A 442 1.63 10.63 -30.19
C GLU A 442 1.98 9.91 -28.88
N LEU A 443 1.18 8.90 -28.51
CA LEU A 443 1.40 8.11 -27.29
C LEU A 443 2.72 7.33 -27.34
N LEU A 444 3.05 6.75 -28.50
CA LEU A 444 4.30 6.00 -28.71
C LEU A 444 5.53 6.89 -28.77
N ALA A 445 5.41 8.16 -29.15
CA ALA A 445 6.54 9.10 -29.11
C ALA A 445 7.10 9.25 -27.70
N ALA A 446 6.24 9.15 -26.68
CA ALA A 446 6.60 9.19 -25.26
C ALA A 446 7.61 10.30 -24.93
N LYS A 447 7.40 11.50 -25.47
CA LYS A 447 8.30 12.65 -25.28
C LYS A 447 7.98 13.41 -24.00
N ASP A 448 9.01 13.83 -23.28
CA ASP A 448 8.91 14.81 -22.19
C ASP A 448 8.83 16.26 -22.72
N SER A 449 8.83 17.24 -21.81
CA SER A 449 8.81 18.67 -22.14
C SER A 449 10.07 19.18 -22.85
N ASN A 450 11.18 18.45 -22.81
CA ASN A 450 12.43 18.77 -23.52
C ASN A 450 12.51 18.07 -24.89
N GLY A 451 11.48 17.30 -25.27
CA GLY A 451 11.46 16.53 -26.51
C GLY A 451 12.22 15.20 -26.43
N LEU A 452 12.69 14.80 -25.23
CA LEU A 452 13.38 13.53 -25.01
C LEU A 452 12.40 12.37 -25.21
N SER A 453 12.59 11.59 -26.28
CA SER A 453 11.75 10.42 -26.57
C SER A 453 12.12 9.21 -25.73
N GLY A 454 11.15 8.33 -25.46
CA GLY A 454 11.42 7.08 -24.75
C GLY A 454 12.43 6.17 -25.46
N LEU A 455 12.36 6.07 -26.80
CA LEU A 455 13.30 5.28 -27.59
C LEU A 455 14.74 5.83 -27.51
N PHE A 456 14.92 7.16 -27.50
CA PHE A 456 16.24 7.77 -27.24
C PHE A 456 16.83 7.26 -25.93
N VAL A 457 16.04 7.26 -24.85
CA VAL A 457 16.52 6.86 -23.52
C VAL A 457 16.86 5.38 -23.46
N ALA A 458 16.06 4.52 -24.11
CA ALA A 458 16.35 3.10 -24.23
C ALA A 458 17.68 2.84 -24.98
N LEU A 459 17.92 3.56 -26.08
CA LEU A 459 19.16 3.51 -26.85
C LEU A 459 20.37 4.03 -26.05
N HIS A 460 20.22 5.18 -25.39
CA HIS A 460 21.26 5.78 -24.55
C HIS A 460 21.73 4.83 -23.44
N ASN A 461 20.80 4.13 -22.80
CA ASN A 461 21.05 3.20 -21.70
C ASN A 461 21.30 1.74 -22.15
N GLY A 462 21.27 1.44 -23.45
CA GLY A 462 21.51 0.10 -23.97
C GLY A 462 20.46 -0.94 -23.55
N ARG A 463 19.19 -0.54 -23.41
CA ARG A 463 18.09 -1.39 -22.92
C ARG A 463 17.54 -2.29 -24.03
N VAL A 464 18.30 -3.30 -24.43
CA VAL A 464 18.00 -4.20 -25.57
C VAL A 464 16.57 -4.74 -25.54
N GLU A 465 16.13 -5.32 -24.43
CA GLU A 465 14.81 -5.96 -24.31
C GLU A 465 13.67 -4.95 -24.46
N THR A 466 13.85 -3.71 -23.99
CA THR A 466 12.84 -2.65 -24.17
C THR A 466 12.79 -2.12 -25.59
N ILE A 467 13.92 -2.10 -26.31
CA ILE A 467 13.97 -1.74 -27.73
C ILE A 467 13.22 -2.81 -28.54
N ILE A 468 13.44 -4.10 -28.25
CA ILE A 468 12.67 -5.21 -28.85
C ILE A 468 11.17 -5.03 -28.58
N ALA A 469 10.80 -4.77 -27.32
CA ALA A 469 9.40 -4.56 -26.94
C ALA A 469 8.78 -3.38 -27.70
N TYR A 470 9.49 -2.25 -27.79
CA TYR A 470 9.04 -1.07 -28.54
C TYR A 470 8.86 -1.38 -30.03
N GLY A 471 9.80 -2.09 -30.64
CA GLY A 471 9.71 -2.53 -32.04
C GLY A 471 8.49 -3.41 -32.32
N LYS A 472 8.17 -4.35 -31.42
CA LYS A 472 6.95 -5.16 -31.53
C LYS A 472 5.68 -4.31 -31.49
N ILE A 473 5.64 -3.27 -30.66
CA ILE A 473 4.48 -2.38 -30.59
C ILE A 473 4.36 -1.55 -31.85
N LEU A 474 5.46 -0.97 -32.35
CA LEU A 474 5.49 -0.26 -33.63
C LEU A 474 4.88 -1.11 -34.75
N HIS A 475 5.33 -2.36 -34.86
CA HIS A 475 4.86 -3.31 -35.86
C HIS A 475 3.35 -3.55 -35.77
N THR A 476 2.83 -3.75 -34.55
CA THR A 476 1.40 -4.04 -34.33
C THR A 476 0.50 -2.81 -34.33
N ALA A 477 1.06 -1.61 -34.21
CA ALA A 477 0.29 -0.36 -34.13
C ALA A 477 -0.27 0.08 -35.50
N ASP A 478 0.16 -0.57 -36.58
CA ASP A 478 -0.22 -0.29 -37.98
C ASP A 478 -0.03 1.19 -38.37
N LEU A 479 1.07 1.80 -37.91
CA LEU A 479 1.41 3.17 -38.26
C LEU A 479 1.79 3.28 -39.74
N THR A 480 1.62 4.47 -40.32
CA THR A 480 2.17 4.73 -41.66
C THR A 480 3.70 4.72 -41.61
N PRO A 481 4.40 4.37 -42.71
CA PRO A 481 5.87 4.42 -42.76
C PRO A 481 6.44 5.78 -42.35
N HIS A 482 5.76 6.88 -42.71
CA HIS A 482 6.15 8.23 -42.30
C HIS A 482 6.04 8.47 -40.78
N GLN A 483 4.98 7.96 -40.14
CA GLN A 483 4.82 8.07 -38.68
C GLN A 483 5.84 7.18 -37.95
N ALA A 484 6.04 5.95 -38.43
CA ALA A 484 7.04 5.04 -37.88
C ALA A 484 8.47 5.59 -38.03
N SER A 485 8.83 6.17 -39.19
CA SER A 485 10.15 6.77 -39.41
C SER A 485 10.41 7.96 -38.48
N LYS A 486 9.37 8.77 -38.19
CA LYS A 486 9.44 9.85 -37.21
C LYS A 486 9.69 9.36 -35.79
N LEU A 487 9.09 8.24 -35.38
CA LEU A 487 9.34 7.64 -34.07
C LEU A 487 10.74 7.03 -33.99
N LEU A 488 11.16 6.35 -35.05
CA LEU A 488 12.49 5.74 -35.16
C LEU A 488 13.62 6.76 -35.18
N ALA A 489 13.38 8.02 -35.59
CA ALA A 489 14.36 9.09 -35.45
C ALA A 489 14.90 9.22 -34.01
N ALA A 490 14.08 8.81 -33.02
CA ALA A 490 14.47 8.66 -31.62
C ALA A 490 15.14 9.92 -31.08
N GLU A 491 14.52 11.08 -31.30
CA GLU A 491 15.10 12.37 -30.95
C GLU A 491 15.25 12.54 -29.44
N GLY A 492 16.35 13.18 -29.05
CA GLY A 492 16.60 13.72 -27.73
C GLY A 492 16.83 15.24 -27.76
N PRO A 493 17.44 15.79 -26.69
CA PRO A 493 17.79 17.21 -26.61
C PRO A 493 18.59 17.66 -27.84
N ASN A 494 18.26 18.85 -28.36
CA ASN A 494 18.85 19.43 -29.55
C ASN A 494 18.69 18.59 -30.84
N GLY A 495 17.69 17.71 -30.92
CA GLY A 495 17.40 16.91 -32.11
C GLY A 495 18.39 15.77 -32.36
N VAL A 496 19.28 15.46 -31.41
CA VAL A 496 20.24 14.37 -31.54
C VAL A 496 19.50 13.03 -31.54
N SER A 497 19.79 12.19 -32.53
CA SER A 497 19.21 10.84 -32.60
C SER A 497 19.79 9.92 -31.52
N GLY A 498 18.94 9.07 -30.95
CA GLY A 498 19.33 8.03 -30.01
C GLY A 498 20.39 7.07 -30.57
N LEU A 499 20.42 6.86 -31.90
CA LEU A 499 21.45 6.04 -32.56
C LEU A 499 22.86 6.63 -32.35
N ILE A 500 23.01 7.95 -32.53
CA ILE A 500 24.30 8.65 -32.38
C ILE A 500 24.83 8.46 -30.96
N ILE A 501 23.94 8.61 -29.98
CA ILE A 501 24.28 8.47 -28.57
C ILE A 501 24.59 7.01 -28.20
N ALA A 502 23.81 6.04 -28.69
CA ALA A 502 24.10 4.63 -28.49
C ALA A 502 25.46 4.23 -29.06
N PHE A 503 25.84 4.78 -30.21
CA PHE A 503 27.15 4.58 -30.83
C PHE A 503 28.28 5.17 -29.97
N GLN A 504 28.13 6.41 -29.49
CA GLN A 504 29.08 7.06 -28.58
C GLN A 504 29.26 6.27 -27.27
N ASN A 505 28.17 5.73 -26.74
CA ASN A 505 28.15 4.91 -25.54
C ASN A 505 28.59 3.45 -25.77
N ARG A 506 28.87 3.05 -27.03
CA ARG A 506 29.27 1.68 -27.42
C ARG A 506 28.22 0.62 -27.09
N ASN A 507 26.94 0.98 -27.14
CA ASN A 507 25.81 0.07 -26.92
C ASN A 507 25.52 -0.78 -28.17
N PHE A 508 26.48 -1.55 -28.65
CA PHE A 508 26.43 -2.20 -29.96
C PHE A 508 25.25 -3.18 -30.14
N GLU A 509 24.88 -3.93 -29.09
CA GLU A 509 23.70 -4.81 -29.14
C GLU A 509 22.40 -4.02 -29.31
N ALA A 510 22.25 -2.89 -28.61
CA ALA A 510 21.08 -2.02 -28.75
C ALA A 510 20.98 -1.42 -30.16
N ILE A 511 22.12 -1.04 -30.74
CA ILE A 511 22.21 -0.55 -32.12
C ILE A 511 21.80 -1.65 -33.10
N LYS A 512 22.29 -2.88 -32.90
CA LYS A 512 21.94 -4.04 -33.73
C LYS A 512 20.44 -4.31 -33.71
N THR A 513 19.83 -4.38 -32.53
CA THR A 513 18.39 -4.55 -32.37
C THR A 513 17.59 -3.41 -33.03
N TYR A 514 18.03 -2.17 -32.85
CA TYR A 514 17.38 -1.01 -33.48
C TYR A 514 17.41 -1.09 -35.01
N MET A 515 18.53 -1.52 -35.61
CA MET A 515 18.61 -1.74 -37.06
C MET A 515 17.74 -2.89 -37.54
N GLU A 516 17.59 -3.96 -36.75
CA GLU A 516 16.66 -5.05 -37.05
C GLU A 516 15.21 -4.54 -37.11
N ILE A 517 14.80 -3.67 -36.16
CA ILE A 517 13.48 -3.04 -36.18
C ILE A 517 13.28 -2.17 -37.43
N ILE A 518 14.25 -1.33 -37.81
CA ILE A 518 14.15 -0.51 -39.03
C ILE A 518 13.91 -1.39 -40.26
N LYS A 519 14.63 -2.53 -40.34
CA LYS A 519 14.51 -3.47 -41.44
C LYS A 519 13.14 -4.16 -41.45
N ASP A 520 12.64 -4.57 -40.30
CA ASP A 520 11.35 -5.26 -40.17
C ASP A 520 10.18 -4.33 -40.51
N GLU A 521 10.29 -3.04 -40.19
CA GLU A 521 9.32 -2.00 -40.58
C GLU A 521 9.46 -1.55 -42.04
N ASN A 522 10.44 -2.08 -42.78
CA ASN A 522 10.73 -1.75 -44.18
C ASN A 522 10.91 -0.23 -44.42
N ILE A 523 11.62 0.44 -43.50
CA ILE A 523 11.93 1.87 -43.55
C ILE A 523 13.40 2.05 -43.95
N THR A 524 13.66 3.02 -44.81
CA THR A 524 15.02 3.39 -45.23
C THR A 524 15.68 4.32 -44.19
N PRO A 525 17.01 4.25 -44.01
CA PRO A 525 17.74 5.22 -43.18
C PRO A 525 17.49 6.68 -43.59
N GLU A 526 17.29 6.93 -44.89
CA GLU A 526 16.99 8.24 -45.45
C GLU A 526 15.63 8.78 -44.97
N GLU A 527 14.58 7.94 -44.97
CA GLU A 527 13.24 8.32 -44.45
C GLU A 527 13.25 8.67 -42.95
N ILE A 528 14.19 8.11 -42.18
CA ILE A 528 14.39 8.45 -40.76
C ILE A 528 15.17 9.77 -40.64
N ALA A 529 16.23 9.93 -41.44
CA ALA A 529 17.08 11.11 -41.43
C ALA A 529 16.34 12.39 -41.85
N GLU A 530 15.27 12.29 -42.65
CA GLU A 530 14.39 13.42 -43.01
C GLU A 530 13.72 14.09 -41.80
N HIS A 531 13.58 13.39 -40.68
CA HIS A 531 13.01 13.94 -39.45
C HIS A 531 14.04 14.61 -38.55
N LEU A 532 15.33 14.45 -38.84
CA LEU A 532 16.42 15.05 -38.08
C LEU A 532 16.89 16.34 -38.73
N ASP A 533 17.52 17.24 -37.96
CA ASP A 533 18.20 18.37 -38.58
C ASP A 533 19.35 17.90 -39.48
N LYS A 534 19.78 18.77 -40.40
CA LYS A 534 20.78 18.43 -41.42
C LYS A 534 22.07 17.81 -40.86
N LYS A 535 22.54 18.27 -39.69
CA LYS A 535 23.77 17.76 -39.08
C LYS A 535 23.52 16.37 -38.50
N ASN A 536 22.50 16.25 -37.66
CA ASN A 536 22.14 14.99 -37.01
C ASN A 536 21.73 13.91 -38.02
N GLY A 537 21.05 14.28 -39.10
CA GLY A 537 20.72 13.37 -40.20
C GLY A 537 21.95 12.86 -40.95
N SER A 538 22.95 13.72 -41.19
CA SER A 538 24.22 13.30 -41.79
C SER A 538 24.99 12.32 -40.90
N ASP A 539 25.12 12.64 -39.61
CA ASP A 539 25.81 11.78 -38.63
C ASP A 539 25.08 10.43 -38.48
N PHE A 540 23.74 10.43 -38.49
CA PHE A 540 22.91 9.23 -38.48
C PHE A 540 23.19 8.32 -39.68
N LEU A 541 23.18 8.88 -40.89
CA LEU A 541 23.43 8.13 -42.13
C LEU A 541 24.87 7.58 -42.18
N GLU A 542 25.85 8.35 -41.71
CA GLU A 542 27.25 7.89 -41.62
C GLU A 542 27.35 6.65 -40.71
N ILE A 543 26.76 6.70 -39.51
CA ILE A 543 26.75 5.57 -38.57
C ILE A 543 26.04 4.35 -39.19
N MET A 544 24.86 4.55 -39.79
CA MET A 544 24.11 3.46 -40.45
C MET A 544 24.89 2.82 -41.60
N SER A 545 25.74 3.58 -42.30
CA SER A 545 26.59 3.07 -43.38
C SER A 545 27.78 2.26 -42.85
N ASN A 546 28.39 2.69 -41.74
CA ASN A 546 29.58 2.07 -41.15
C ASN A 546 29.30 0.75 -40.41
N ILE A 547 28.06 0.52 -39.98
CA ILE A 547 27.69 -0.72 -39.26
C ILE A 547 27.24 -1.82 -40.24
N LYS A 548 26.89 -1.47 -41.49
CA LYS A 548 26.56 -2.44 -42.55
C LYS A 548 27.79 -3.16 -43.12
N SER A 549 29.00 -2.70 -42.80
CA SER A 549 30.29 -3.34 -43.12
C SER A 549 30.82 -4.14 -41.94
#